data_AF-A0A7W8A327-F1
#
_entry.id   AF-A0A7W8A327-F1
#
_cell.length_a   1.000
_cell.length_b   1.000
_cell.length_c   1.000
_cell.angle_alpha   90.00
_cell.angle_beta   90.00
_cell.angle_gamma   90.00
#
_symmetry.space_group_name_H-M   'P 1'
#
loop_
_entity.id
_entity.type
_entity.pdbx_description
1 polymer ?
#
loop_
_entity_poly.entity_id
_entity_poly.type
_entity_poly.pdbx_seq_one_letter_code
_entity_poly.pdbx_strand_id
1 'polypeptide(L)'
;MRISLVMAGVAVAGILTSQAAVAESRSIPKNFLLYEKQARQDVKNKHWYVNEGKERDLAEVNNIQCSNASLKGWIDRRDVTFNPKNDGNEKTHSSRGEQVFLFADIRGAEKMIKQMHARMARCEGVKVILQTVGDSAVGGARTVKQPGAVSQVQKFVAVRKGAAVALYWDLRNDAKALRTIAQHAKDAERMAAKLCRIGGC
;
A
#
# COMPACT_ATOMS: atom_id res chain seq x y z
N MET A 1 82.73 9.77 26.07
CA MET A 1 81.63 10.74 25.93
C MET A 1 80.56 10.08 25.04
N ARG A 2 79.47 9.58 25.63
CA ARG A 2 78.40 8.85 24.91
C ARG A 2 77.19 9.77 24.81
N ILE A 3 76.74 10.05 23.59
CA ILE A 3 75.57 10.87 23.29
C ILE A 3 74.39 9.91 23.10
N SER A 4 73.42 9.95 24.00
CA SER A 4 72.16 9.20 23.89
C SER A 4 71.12 10.08 23.17
N LEU A 5 70.65 9.59 22.02
CA LEU A 5 69.57 10.17 21.23
C LEU A 5 68.22 9.78 21.84
N VAL A 6 67.39 10.76 22.22
CA VAL A 6 66.00 10.53 22.64
C VAL A 6 65.10 10.81 21.44
N MET A 7 64.50 9.78 20.85
CA MET A 7 63.40 9.93 19.90
C MET A 7 62.08 10.08 20.66
N ALA A 8 61.44 11.25 20.53
CA ALA A 8 60.06 11.46 20.97
C ALA A 8 59.11 11.16 19.80
N GLY A 9 58.42 10.02 19.88
CA GLY A 9 57.33 9.69 18.96
C GLY A 9 56.05 10.41 19.37
N VAL A 10 55.55 11.30 18.51
CA VAL A 10 54.23 11.92 18.67
C VAL A 10 53.18 10.99 18.08
N ALA A 11 52.34 10.41 18.94
CA ALA A 11 51.17 9.63 18.53
C ALA A 11 50.00 10.58 18.25
N VAL A 12 49.59 10.70 16.99
CA VAL A 12 48.38 11.43 16.59
C VAL A 12 47.17 10.51 16.79
N ALA A 13 46.42 10.74 17.87
CA ALA A 13 45.16 10.06 18.13
C ALA A 13 44.06 10.64 17.21
N GLY A 14 43.79 9.96 16.10
CA GLY A 14 42.66 10.28 15.22
C GLY A 14 41.34 9.92 15.89
N ILE A 15 40.53 10.93 16.22
CA ILE A 15 39.17 10.76 16.72
C ILE A 15 38.29 10.30 15.55
N LEU A 16 38.03 8.99 15.47
CA LEU A 16 37.00 8.42 14.62
C LEU A 16 35.64 8.82 15.22
N THR A 17 35.09 9.94 14.78
CA THR A 17 33.67 10.24 15.02
C THR A 17 32.84 9.30 14.17
N SER A 18 32.45 8.17 14.75
CA SER A 18 31.41 7.30 14.23
C SER A 18 30.10 8.10 14.19
N GLN A 19 29.79 8.72 13.05
CA GLN A 19 28.43 9.19 12.78
C GLN A 19 27.54 7.95 12.75
N ALA A 20 26.91 7.65 13.89
CA ALA A 20 25.75 6.79 13.92
C ALA A 20 24.69 7.48 13.05
N ALA A 21 24.56 7.03 11.80
CA ALA A 21 23.44 7.39 10.95
C ALA A 21 22.18 6.98 11.70
N VAL A 22 21.49 7.96 12.28
CA VAL A 22 20.24 7.75 12.98
C VAL A 22 19.29 7.20 11.93
N ALA A 23 18.99 5.90 12.01
CA ALA A 23 18.09 5.24 11.07
C ALA A 23 16.74 5.94 11.19
N GLU A 24 16.43 6.81 10.23
CA GLU A 24 15.17 7.52 10.17
C GLU A 24 14.07 6.48 10.15
N SER A 25 13.15 6.57 11.11
CA SER A 25 12.02 5.65 11.24
C SER A 25 11.21 5.69 9.95
N ARG A 26 11.40 4.68 9.08
CA ARG A 26 10.66 4.51 7.83
C ARG A 26 9.17 4.30 8.16
N SER A 27 8.41 5.37 8.06
CA SER A 27 6.97 5.42 8.29
C SER A 27 6.27 6.12 7.14
N ILE A 28 4.98 5.84 6.96
CA ILE A 28 4.12 6.48 5.98
C ILE A 28 3.63 7.79 6.61
N PRO A 29 4.02 8.97 6.05
CA PRO A 29 3.64 10.25 6.64
C PRO A 29 2.13 10.44 6.72
N LYS A 30 1.69 11.32 7.62
CA LYS A 30 0.34 11.87 7.57
C LYS A 30 0.11 12.58 6.24
N ASN A 31 -1.10 12.53 5.68
CA ASN A 31 -1.47 13.13 4.40
C ASN A 31 -0.81 12.48 3.17
N PHE A 32 -0.34 11.24 3.32
CA PHE A 32 0.33 10.53 2.24
C PHE A 32 -0.65 9.91 1.24
N LEU A 33 -1.81 9.42 1.64
CA LEU A 33 -2.80 8.87 0.71
C LEU A 33 -3.42 9.99 -0.15
N LEU A 34 -3.86 9.67 -1.36
CA LEU A 34 -4.53 10.60 -2.28
C LEU A 34 -5.90 11.02 -1.75
N TYR A 35 -6.63 10.11 -1.11
CA TYR A 35 -8.00 10.37 -0.65
C TYR A 35 -8.10 10.89 0.78
N GLU A 36 -6.99 10.94 1.51
CA GLU A 36 -6.97 11.36 2.91
C GLU A 36 -7.49 12.78 3.14
N LYS A 37 -7.22 13.71 2.22
CA LYS A 37 -7.74 15.07 2.30
C LYS A 37 -9.27 15.06 2.21
N GLN A 38 -9.83 14.26 1.31
CA GLN A 38 -11.28 14.13 1.14
C GLN A 38 -11.90 13.49 2.38
N ALA A 39 -11.25 12.46 2.94
CA ALA A 39 -11.66 11.83 4.18
C ALA A 39 -11.75 12.81 5.36
N ARG A 40 -10.74 13.65 5.55
CA ARG A 40 -10.76 14.68 6.62
C ARG A 40 -11.78 15.78 6.40
N GLN A 41 -12.20 16.03 5.17
CA GLN A 41 -13.21 17.04 4.88
C GLN A 41 -14.63 16.52 5.11
N ASP A 42 -14.82 15.20 5.14
CA ASP A 42 -16.13 14.56 5.31
C ASP A 42 -16.48 14.25 6.77
N VAL A 43 -16.27 15.23 7.65
CA VAL A 43 -16.49 15.08 9.10
C VAL A 43 -17.96 14.88 9.49
N LYS A 44 -18.90 15.37 8.67
CA LYS A 44 -20.33 15.34 8.98
C LYS A 44 -21.03 14.05 8.56
N ASN A 45 -20.66 13.50 7.40
CA ASN A 45 -21.37 12.37 6.83
C ASN A 45 -20.72 11.02 7.15
N LYS A 46 -19.48 11.03 7.67
CA LYS A 46 -18.75 9.83 8.11
C LYS A 46 -18.66 8.75 7.03
N HIS A 47 -18.59 9.14 5.75
CA HIS A 47 -18.42 8.16 4.68
C HIS A 47 -17.02 7.60 4.64
N TRP A 48 -16.05 8.31 5.22
CA TRP A 48 -14.65 7.94 5.16
C TRP A 48 -14.15 7.37 6.48
N TYR A 49 -13.40 6.28 6.37
CA TYR A 49 -12.71 5.61 7.47
C TYR A 49 -11.22 5.64 7.16
N VAL A 50 -10.44 6.27 8.03
CA VAL A 50 -8.98 6.28 7.94
C VAL A 50 -8.46 5.38 9.04
N ASN A 51 -7.82 4.28 8.68
CA ASN A 51 -7.13 3.44 9.66
C ASN A 51 -5.62 3.63 9.54
N GLU A 52 -4.99 3.71 10.69
CA GLU A 52 -3.54 3.87 10.85
C GLU A 52 -3.04 2.74 11.75
N GLY A 53 -1.87 2.18 11.43
CA GLY A 53 -1.16 1.30 12.36
C GLY A 53 -1.07 -0.18 11.96
N LYS A 54 -0.69 -0.99 12.97
CA LYS A 54 -0.23 -2.38 12.81
C LYS A 54 -1.35 -3.43 12.91
N GLU A 55 -2.59 -3.01 13.12
CA GLU A 55 -3.73 -3.92 13.19
C GLU A 55 -3.88 -4.68 11.87
N ARG A 56 -4.11 -6.00 12.00
CA ARG A 56 -4.01 -6.94 10.88
C ARG A 56 -5.26 -7.02 10.04
N ASP A 57 -6.35 -6.37 10.46
CA ASP A 57 -7.59 -6.52 9.72
C ASP A 57 -7.49 -5.77 8.39
N LEU A 58 -7.61 -6.57 7.35
CA LEU A 58 -7.35 -6.26 5.95
C LEU A 58 -8.48 -6.85 5.12
N ALA A 59 -9.71 -6.79 5.66
CA ALA A 59 -10.91 -7.35 5.06
C ALA A 59 -10.96 -7.13 3.55
N GLU A 60 -10.63 -5.92 3.09
CA GLU A 60 -10.71 -5.57 1.66
C GLU A 60 -9.58 -6.14 0.81
N VAL A 61 -8.36 -6.21 1.35
CA VAL A 61 -7.25 -6.92 0.72
C VAL A 61 -7.54 -8.41 0.63
N ASN A 62 -8.12 -9.02 1.67
CA ASN A 62 -8.51 -10.42 1.65
C ASN A 62 -9.64 -10.67 0.63
N ASN A 63 -10.63 -9.77 0.59
CA ASN A 63 -11.72 -9.81 -0.38
C ASN A 63 -11.22 -9.75 -1.81
N ILE A 64 -10.20 -8.94 -2.11
CA ILE A 64 -9.71 -8.75 -3.49
C ILE A 64 -8.89 -9.94 -4.00
N GLN A 65 -8.18 -10.62 -3.11
CA GLN A 65 -7.18 -11.62 -3.50
C GLN A 65 -7.71 -13.04 -3.67
N CYS A 66 -9.04 -13.23 -3.53
CA CYS A 66 -9.68 -14.53 -3.66
C CYS A 66 -9.04 -15.62 -2.76
N SER A 67 -8.50 -15.20 -1.61
CA SER A 67 -7.73 -16.06 -0.72
C SER A 67 -7.82 -15.54 0.70
N ASN A 68 -8.04 -16.45 1.64
CA ASN A 68 -8.04 -16.15 3.08
C ASN A 68 -6.62 -15.97 3.64
N ALA A 69 -5.58 -16.21 2.83
CA ALA A 69 -4.22 -16.01 3.27
C ALA A 69 -3.95 -14.52 3.45
N SER A 70 -3.66 -14.04 4.65
CA SER A 70 -3.31 -12.64 4.85
C SER A 70 -2.00 -12.31 4.11
N LEU A 71 -1.98 -11.19 3.39
CA LEU A 71 -0.69 -10.56 3.06
C LEU A 71 -0.04 -10.13 4.38
N LYS A 72 1.30 -10.13 4.46
CA LYS A 72 2.04 -9.75 5.68
C LYS A 72 3.45 -9.28 5.33
N GLY A 73 4.14 -8.68 6.30
CA GLY A 73 5.55 -8.33 6.21
C GLY A 73 5.86 -6.85 5.96
N TRP A 74 4.84 -6.00 5.91
CA TRP A 74 5.04 -4.54 5.98
C TRP A 74 5.44 -4.13 7.40
N ILE A 75 6.22 -3.05 7.49
CA ILE A 75 6.62 -2.39 8.74
C ILE A 75 5.68 -1.23 9.10
N ASP A 76 4.98 -0.68 8.10
CA ASP A 76 3.98 0.35 8.30
C ASP A 76 2.87 0.26 7.23
N ARG A 77 1.67 0.74 7.57
CA ARG A 77 0.49 0.71 6.72
C ARG A 77 -0.38 1.94 6.99
N ARG A 78 -0.99 2.45 5.93
CA ARG A 78 -2.07 3.43 6.02
C ARG A 78 -3.16 3.14 5.03
N ASP A 79 -4.40 3.24 5.45
CA ASP A 79 -5.55 3.00 4.58
C ASP A 79 -6.67 4.03 4.77
N VAL A 80 -7.38 4.24 3.68
CA VAL A 80 -8.55 5.10 3.63
C VAL A 80 -9.63 4.42 2.80
N THR A 81 -10.80 4.26 3.41
CA THR A 81 -11.97 3.62 2.81
C THR A 81 -13.11 4.62 2.75
N PHE A 82 -13.82 4.65 1.63
CA PHE A 82 -15.02 5.42 1.41
C PHE A 82 -16.22 4.49 1.22
N ASN A 83 -17.27 4.74 2.00
CA ASN A 83 -18.59 4.16 1.84
C ASN A 83 -19.61 5.31 1.80
N PRO A 84 -20.24 5.60 0.66
CA PRO A 84 -21.13 6.75 0.47
C PRO A 84 -22.43 6.70 1.29
N LYS A 85 -22.76 5.61 2.00
CA LYS A 85 -23.83 5.55 3.02
C LYS A 85 -24.03 4.15 3.62
N ASN A 86 -24.30 4.11 4.93
CA ASN A 86 -24.67 2.90 5.69
C ASN A 86 -26.20 2.69 5.83
N ASP A 87 -27.03 3.48 5.14
CA ASP A 87 -28.51 3.42 5.24
C ASP A 87 -29.18 2.55 4.17
N GLY A 88 -28.39 2.04 3.22
CA GLY A 88 -28.85 1.17 2.15
C GLY A 88 -28.87 -0.31 2.53
N ASN A 89 -29.60 -1.11 1.76
CA ASN A 89 -29.52 -2.57 1.86
C ASN A 89 -28.35 -3.12 1.02
N GLU A 90 -28.16 -4.43 1.07
CA GLU A 90 -27.10 -5.14 0.34
C GLU A 90 -27.02 -4.72 -1.15
N LYS A 91 -28.13 -4.52 -1.85
CA LYS A 91 -28.12 -4.16 -3.28
C LYS A 91 -27.45 -2.82 -3.55
N THR A 92 -27.62 -1.87 -2.63
CA THR A 92 -27.10 -0.51 -2.76
C THR A 92 -25.70 -0.33 -2.21
N HIS A 93 -25.08 -1.39 -1.66
CA HIS A 93 -23.74 -1.31 -1.11
C HIS A 93 -22.70 -1.00 -2.20
N SER A 94 -21.88 0.01 -1.93
CA SER A 94 -20.65 0.30 -2.67
C SER A 94 -19.60 0.83 -1.72
N SER A 95 -18.35 0.48 -1.95
CA SER A 95 -17.22 1.00 -1.21
C SER A 95 -16.01 1.10 -2.14
N ARG A 96 -15.09 1.98 -1.80
CA ARG A 96 -13.79 2.05 -2.48
C ARG A 96 -12.73 2.39 -1.45
N GLY A 97 -11.49 2.09 -1.78
CA GLY A 97 -10.40 2.47 -0.90
C GLY A 97 -9.06 2.60 -1.58
N GLU A 98 -8.14 3.06 -0.76
CA GLU A 98 -6.73 3.24 -1.07
C GLU A 98 -5.94 2.77 0.15
N GLN A 99 -4.91 1.97 -0.10
CA GLN A 99 -4.06 1.43 0.94
C GLN A 99 -2.61 1.51 0.51
N VAL A 100 -1.74 1.89 1.43
CA VAL A 100 -0.29 1.91 1.22
C VAL A 100 0.37 1.03 2.26
N PHE A 101 1.30 0.21 1.81
CA PHE A 101 2.10 -0.71 2.60
C PHE A 101 3.57 -0.36 2.39
N LEU A 102 4.29 -0.17 3.49
CA LEU A 102 5.73 0.09 3.49
C LEU A 102 6.46 -1.13 4.06
N PHE A 103 7.48 -1.61 3.36
CA PHE A 103 8.27 -2.77 3.74
C PHE A 103 9.65 -2.34 4.24
N ALA A 104 10.32 -3.24 4.97
CA ALA A 104 11.70 -3.02 5.40
C ALA A 104 12.64 -2.85 4.19
N ASP A 105 12.36 -3.55 3.09
CA ASP A 105 13.14 -3.54 1.87
C ASP A 105 12.29 -3.77 0.61
N ILE A 106 12.94 -3.62 -0.55
CA ILE A 106 12.34 -3.83 -1.88
C ILE A 106 11.83 -5.27 -2.04
N ARG A 107 12.54 -6.26 -1.49
CA ARG A 107 12.18 -7.68 -1.64
C ARG A 107 10.84 -7.99 -0.98
N GLY A 108 10.54 -7.38 0.17
CA GLY A 108 9.26 -7.48 0.84
C GLY A 108 8.10 -6.96 -0.04
N ALA A 109 8.29 -5.78 -0.64
CA ALA A 109 7.30 -5.18 -1.53
C ALA A 109 7.10 -5.97 -2.83
N GLU A 110 8.19 -6.47 -3.43
CA GLU A 110 8.14 -7.36 -4.59
C GLU A 110 7.39 -8.65 -4.30
N LYS A 111 7.65 -9.26 -3.13
CA LYS A 111 6.97 -10.47 -2.68
C LYS A 111 5.47 -10.25 -2.57
N MET A 112 5.03 -9.09 -2.05
CA MET A 112 3.61 -8.74 -1.97
C MET A 112 2.97 -8.67 -3.37
N ILE A 113 3.54 -7.93 -4.33
CA ILE A 113 2.99 -7.87 -5.69
C ILE A 113 2.98 -9.24 -6.39
N LYS A 114 4.05 -10.02 -6.25
CA LYS A 114 4.10 -11.39 -6.80
C LYS A 114 3.01 -12.27 -6.20
N GLN A 115 2.76 -12.16 -4.90
CA GLN A 115 1.66 -12.87 -4.24
C GLN A 115 0.29 -12.42 -4.75
N MET A 116 0.06 -11.12 -4.91
CA MET A 116 -1.18 -10.60 -5.49
C MET A 116 -1.39 -11.16 -6.90
N HIS A 117 -0.38 -11.09 -7.77
CA HIS A 117 -0.44 -11.63 -9.13
C HIS A 117 -0.74 -13.13 -9.14
N ALA A 118 -0.02 -13.92 -8.33
CA ALA A 118 -0.22 -15.36 -8.25
C ALA A 118 -1.61 -15.74 -7.74
N ARG A 119 -2.16 -14.96 -6.81
CA ARG A 119 -3.51 -15.17 -6.26
C ARG A 119 -4.58 -14.84 -7.28
N MET A 120 -4.46 -13.73 -7.99
CA MET A 120 -5.36 -13.40 -9.10
C MET A 120 -5.41 -14.47 -10.18
N ALA A 121 -4.24 -15.03 -10.53
CA ALA A 121 -4.16 -16.10 -11.54
C ALA A 121 -4.94 -17.36 -11.14
N ARG A 122 -5.21 -17.55 -9.84
CA ARG A 122 -6.00 -18.66 -9.30
C ARG A 122 -7.47 -18.32 -9.10
N CYS A 123 -7.84 -17.05 -9.26
CA CYS A 123 -9.21 -16.61 -9.09
C CYS A 123 -10.05 -16.93 -10.32
N GLU A 124 -11.12 -17.69 -10.14
CA GLU A 124 -12.12 -17.86 -11.19
C GLU A 124 -12.79 -16.51 -11.52
N GLY A 125 -13.03 -16.27 -12.82
CA GLY A 125 -13.74 -15.08 -13.29
C GLY A 125 -13.00 -13.75 -13.13
N VAL A 126 -11.71 -13.76 -12.75
CA VAL A 126 -10.88 -12.54 -12.77
C VAL A 126 -10.42 -12.25 -14.18
N LYS A 127 -10.81 -11.08 -14.69
CA LYS A 127 -10.18 -10.47 -15.84
C LYS A 127 -8.95 -9.70 -15.38
N VAL A 128 -7.77 -10.29 -15.59
CA VAL A 128 -6.49 -9.62 -15.34
C VAL A 128 -6.33 -8.47 -16.33
N ILE A 129 -5.87 -7.33 -15.82
CA ILE A 129 -5.63 -6.13 -16.61
C ILE A 129 -4.17 -5.76 -16.44
N LEU A 130 -3.42 -5.80 -17.55
CA LEU A 130 -2.01 -5.41 -17.57
C LEU A 130 -1.89 -3.93 -17.21
N GLN A 131 -0.93 -3.61 -16.35
CA GLN A 131 -0.64 -2.26 -15.88
C GLN A 131 0.85 -2.00 -16.00
N THR A 132 1.22 -0.95 -16.71
CA THR A 132 2.63 -0.54 -16.92
C THR A 132 2.91 0.72 -16.11
N VAL A 133 2.92 0.58 -14.78
CA VAL A 133 3.10 1.70 -13.86
C VAL A 133 3.98 1.28 -12.68
N GLY A 134 4.81 2.22 -12.20
CA GLY A 134 5.77 1.95 -11.13
C GLY A 134 6.87 1.00 -11.58
N ASP A 135 7.41 0.22 -10.65
CA ASP A 135 8.35 -0.86 -10.99
C ASP A 135 7.62 -2.15 -11.38
N SER A 136 6.44 -2.36 -10.80
CA SER A 136 5.56 -3.49 -11.12
C SER A 136 4.14 -3.15 -10.68
N ALA A 137 3.14 -3.52 -11.47
CA ALA A 137 1.74 -3.31 -11.15
C ALA A 137 0.88 -4.48 -11.59
N VAL A 138 -0.30 -4.56 -10.99
CA VAL A 138 -1.25 -5.64 -11.21
C VAL A 138 -2.66 -5.11 -11.03
N GLY A 139 -3.53 -5.36 -12.00
CA GLY A 139 -4.93 -4.94 -11.95
C GLY A 139 -5.87 -6.09 -12.27
N GLY A 140 -7.09 -6.00 -11.77
CA GLY A 140 -8.09 -7.03 -11.99
C GLY A 140 -9.51 -6.53 -11.80
N ALA A 141 -10.45 -7.23 -12.44
CA ALA A 141 -11.87 -7.09 -12.17
C ALA A 141 -12.52 -8.47 -12.12
N ARG A 142 -13.47 -8.66 -11.21
CA ARG A 142 -14.29 -9.88 -11.13
C ARG A 142 -15.69 -9.60 -10.63
N THR A 143 -16.57 -10.57 -10.83
CA THR A 143 -17.89 -10.61 -10.21
C THR A 143 -17.96 -11.84 -9.32
N VAL A 144 -18.17 -11.63 -8.03
CA VAL A 144 -18.38 -12.70 -7.04
C VAL A 144 -19.88 -12.97 -6.95
N LYS A 145 -20.27 -14.22 -7.19
CA LYS A 145 -21.65 -14.69 -7.05
C LYS A 145 -21.72 -15.65 -5.87
N GLN A 146 -22.65 -15.42 -4.95
CA GLN A 146 -22.93 -16.31 -3.83
C GLN A 146 -24.43 -16.61 -3.81
N PRO A 147 -24.84 -17.89 -3.65
CA PRO A 147 -26.26 -18.23 -3.55
C PRO A 147 -26.94 -17.46 -2.42
N GLY A 148 -28.08 -16.81 -2.72
CA GLY A 148 -28.85 -16.03 -1.75
C GLY A 148 -28.31 -14.62 -1.45
N ALA A 149 -27.20 -14.21 -2.05
CA ALA A 149 -26.61 -12.88 -1.90
C ALA A 149 -26.60 -12.10 -3.22
N VAL A 150 -26.53 -10.77 -3.14
CA VAL A 150 -26.39 -9.91 -4.31
C VAL A 150 -25.00 -10.07 -4.89
N SER A 151 -24.89 -10.17 -6.21
CA SER A 151 -23.59 -10.29 -6.87
C SER A 151 -22.74 -9.05 -6.60
N GLN A 152 -21.48 -9.26 -6.22
CA GLN A 152 -20.55 -8.18 -5.94
C GLN A 152 -19.53 -8.06 -7.08
N VAL A 153 -19.46 -6.90 -7.71
CA VAL A 153 -18.39 -6.53 -8.64
C VAL A 153 -17.23 -5.94 -7.86
N GLN A 154 -16.03 -6.47 -8.10
CA GLN A 154 -14.80 -6.04 -7.48
C GLN A 154 -13.81 -5.58 -8.57
N LYS A 155 -13.16 -4.45 -8.35
CA LYS A 155 -12.10 -3.91 -9.21
C LYS A 155 -10.94 -3.44 -8.35
N PHE A 156 -9.74 -3.58 -8.86
CA PHE A 156 -8.57 -3.12 -8.16
C PHE A 156 -7.37 -2.92 -9.07
N VAL A 157 -6.44 -2.08 -8.60
CA VAL A 157 -5.12 -1.87 -9.17
C VAL A 157 -4.13 -1.74 -8.01
N ALA A 158 -3.10 -2.57 -7.99
CA ALA A 158 -1.95 -2.42 -7.11
C ALA A 158 -0.72 -2.02 -7.92
N VAL A 159 0.12 -1.18 -7.31
CA VAL A 159 1.38 -0.72 -7.89
C VAL A 159 2.46 -0.75 -6.82
N ARG A 160 3.66 -1.16 -7.21
CA ARG A 160 4.87 -1.09 -6.39
C ARG A 160 5.83 -0.06 -6.95
N LYS A 161 6.48 0.67 -6.05
CA LYS A 161 7.68 1.46 -6.32
C LYS A 161 8.63 1.34 -5.14
N GLY A 162 9.86 0.88 -5.38
CA GLY A 162 10.83 0.60 -4.32
C GLY A 162 10.30 -0.40 -3.29
N ALA A 163 10.50 -0.07 -2.01
CA ALA A 163 10.03 -0.83 -0.84
C ALA A 163 8.56 -0.57 -0.45
N ALA A 164 7.74 0.05 -1.31
CA ALA A 164 6.35 0.37 -0.99
C ALA A 164 5.37 -0.11 -2.06
N VAL A 165 4.15 -0.43 -1.63
CA VAL A 165 3.04 -0.89 -2.48
C VAL A 165 1.80 -0.05 -2.17
N ALA A 166 1.11 0.42 -3.21
CA ALA A 166 -0.22 0.99 -3.09
C ALA A 166 -1.25 0.05 -3.73
N LEU A 167 -2.44 -0.03 -3.14
CA LEU A 167 -3.59 -0.74 -3.66
C LEU A 167 -4.79 0.20 -3.69
N TYR A 168 -5.45 0.23 -4.84
CA TYR A 168 -6.72 0.90 -5.06
C TYR A 168 -7.79 -0.13 -5.37
N TRP A 169 -8.98 0.09 -4.87
CA TRP A 169 -10.07 -0.86 -5.05
C TRP A 169 -11.44 -0.20 -5.04
N ASP A 170 -12.41 -0.87 -5.65
CA ASP A 170 -13.82 -0.53 -5.73
C ASP A 170 -14.63 -1.84 -5.64
N LEU A 171 -15.55 -1.87 -4.68
CA LEU A 171 -16.49 -2.96 -4.45
C LEU A 171 -17.89 -2.40 -4.60
N ARG A 172 -18.76 -3.11 -5.29
CA ARG A 172 -20.16 -2.72 -5.42
C ARG A 172 -21.03 -3.91 -5.68
N ASN A 173 -22.27 -3.82 -5.22
CA ASN A 173 -23.31 -4.76 -5.60
C ASN A 173 -24.02 -4.20 -6.85
N ASP A 174 -25.34 -3.97 -6.79
CA ASP A 174 -26.09 -3.35 -7.91
C ASP A 174 -25.87 -1.83 -8.01
N ALA A 175 -25.15 -1.25 -7.04
CA ALA A 175 -24.81 0.16 -7.01
C ALA A 175 -23.92 0.61 -8.18
N LYS A 176 -23.95 1.93 -8.45
CA LYS A 176 -23.02 2.57 -9.39
C LYS A 176 -21.59 2.41 -8.88
N ALA A 177 -20.66 2.16 -9.79
CA ALA A 177 -19.24 2.15 -9.45
C ALA A 177 -18.82 3.53 -8.96
N LEU A 178 -18.05 3.57 -7.89
CA LEU A 178 -17.51 4.82 -7.35
C LEU A 178 -16.27 5.22 -8.13
N ARG A 179 -15.54 4.24 -8.68
CA ARG A 179 -14.44 4.43 -9.62
C ARG A 179 -14.42 3.39 -10.74
N THR A 180 -13.86 3.79 -11.88
CA THR A 180 -13.51 2.88 -12.97
C THR A 180 -12.09 2.34 -12.78
N ILE A 181 -11.75 1.22 -13.44
CA ILE A 181 -10.39 0.69 -13.43
C ILE A 181 -9.37 1.69 -14.01
N ALA A 182 -9.76 2.45 -15.03
CA ALA A 182 -8.92 3.48 -15.62
C ALA A 182 -8.65 4.64 -14.63
N GLN A 183 -9.62 4.98 -13.78
CA GLN A 183 -9.40 5.96 -12.71
C GLN A 183 -8.45 5.41 -11.65
N HIS A 184 -8.60 4.14 -11.25
CA HIS A 184 -7.64 3.50 -10.34
C HIS A 184 -6.23 3.41 -10.92
N ALA A 185 -6.08 3.13 -12.21
CA ALA A 185 -4.78 3.15 -12.88
C ALA A 185 -4.13 4.54 -12.81
N LYS A 186 -4.88 5.61 -13.09
CA LYS A 186 -4.39 6.99 -12.96
C LYS A 186 -3.99 7.35 -11.53
N ASP A 187 -4.77 6.91 -10.53
CA ASP A 187 -4.42 7.14 -9.12
C ASP A 187 -3.19 6.31 -8.70
N ALA A 188 -3.03 5.10 -9.26
CA ALA A 188 -1.82 4.29 -9.10
C ALA A 188 -0.58 4.96 -9.70
N GLU A 189 -0.68 5.56 -10.88
CA GLU A 189 0.40 6.35 -11.50
C GLU A 189 0.83 7.52 -10.61
N ARG A 190 -0.15 8.29 -10.13
CA ARG A 190 0.12 9.42 -9.22
C ARG A 190 0.77 8.98 -7.92
N MET A 191 0.36 7.83 -7.39
CA MET A 191 0.90 7.30 -6.14
C MET A 191 2.28 6.69 -6.33
N ALA A 192 2.58 6.03 -7.44
CA ALA A 192 3.90 5.50 -7.72
C ALA A 192 5.00 6.58 -7.58
N ALA A 193 4.72 7.81 -8.02
CA ALA A 193 5.61 8.95 -7.82
C ALA A 193 5.82 9.32 -6.34
N LYS A 194 4.78 9.19 -5.50
CA LYS A 194 4.86 9.46 -4.05
C LYS A 194 5.55 8.32 -3.30
N LEU A 195 5.31 7.07 -3.68
CA LEU A 195 5.89 5.87 -3.06
C LEU A 195 7.41 5.91 -3.07
N CYS A 196 8.04 6.48 -4.10
CA CYS A 196 9.49 6.68 -4.16
C CYS A 196 10.07 7.34 -2.90
N ARG A 197 9.36 8.34 -2.35
CA ARG A 197 9.80 9.12 -1.18
C ARG A 197 9.90 8.30 0.11
N ILE A 198 9.11 7.23 0.23
CA ILE A 198 9.11 6.35 1.41
C ILE A 198 9.77 5.00 1.12
N GLY A 199 9.83 4.61 -0.16
CA GLY A 199 10.31 3.32 -0.63
C GLY A 199 11.78 3.29 -1.05
N GLY A 200 12.46 4.45 -1.06
CA GLY A 200 13.90 4.58 -1.32
C GLY A 200 14.31 4.22 -2.74
N CYS A 201 13.74 4.90 -3.75
CA CYS A 201 14.10 4.72 -5.15
C CYS A 201 15.00 5.85 -5.67
#